data_AF-A0A432IYJ8-F1
#
_entry.id   AF-A0A432IYJ8-F1
#
_cell.length_a   1.000
_cell.length_b   1.000
_cell.length_c   1.000
_cell.angle_alpha   90.00
_cell.angle_beta   90.00
_cell.angle_gamma   90.00
#
_symmetry.space_group_name_H-M   'P 1'
#
loop_
_entity.id
_entity.type
_entity.pdbx_description
1 polymer ?
#
loop_
_entity_poly.entity_id
_entity_poly.type
_entity_poly.pdbx_seq_one_letter_code
_entity_poly.pdbx_strand_id
1 'polypeptide(L)'
;MKKLKTLLLTEGMHGMISQVEGMARALNTEFDHKIVRLSFPWNLVPPKLTPISEIILKDKIYLIENEITDLIISCGRKSVVPSILLKRKNKKIFSIHIQDPKVNFKNFDVIVAPEHDNLKGDNVISSKGAIHY
;
A
#
# COMPACT_ATOMS: atom_id res chain seq x y z
N MET A 1 22.48 8.89 -9.82
CA MET A 1 21.40 9.30 -8.87
C MET A 1 21.13 8.16 -7.92
N LYS A 2 20.88 8.44 -6.64
CA LYS A 2 20.49 7.42 -5.65
C LYS A 2 19.09 6.93 -6.00
N LYS A 3 18.86 5.61 -6.01
CA LYS A 3 17.51 5.04 -6.21
C LYS A 3 16.62 5.38 -5.02
N LEU A 4 15.33 5.58 -5.28
CA LEU A 4 14.33 5.76 -4.21
C LEU A 4 14.21 4.46 -3.42
N LYS A 5 14.12 4.57 -2.09
CA LYS A 5 13.85 3.45 -1.21
C LYS A 5 12.34 3.26 -1.05
N THR A 6 11.88 2.06 -1.39
CA THR A 6 10.47 1.74 -1.49
C THR A 6 10.09 0.62 -0.54
N LEU A 7 9.01 0.82 0.21
CA LEU A 7 8.43 -0.21 1.05
C LEU A 7 7.22 -0.83 0.35
N LEU A 8 7.27 -2.13 0.10
CA LEU A 8 6.14 -2.87 -0.47
C LEU A 8 5.30 -3.49 0.64
N LEU A 9 4.00 -3.22 0.64
CA LEU A 9 3.06 -3.71 1.64
C LEU A 9 1.97 -4.56 0.99
N THR A 10 1.94 -5.85 1.31
CA THR A 10 0.90 -6.78 0.81
C THR A 10 0.45 -7.73 1.91
N GLU A 11 -0.63 -8.47 1.70
CA GLU A 11 -0.99 -9.58 2.59
C GLU A 11 -0.25 -10.90 2.27
N GLY A 12 0.70 -10.88 1.33
CA GLY A 12 1.51 -12.05 0.97
C GLY A 12 0.91 -12.97 -0.10
N MET A 13 -0.22 -12.59 -0.71
CA MET A 13 -0.79 -13.33 -1.84
C MET A 13 0.01 -13.08 -3.12
N HIS A 14 0.39 -14.13 -3.85
CA HIS A 14 1.26 -14.04 -5.04
C HIS A 14 0.83 -12.99 -6.06
N GLY A 15 -0.47 -12.89 -6.36
CA GLY A 15 -0.98 -11.87 -7.30
C GLY A 15 -0.77 -10.43 -6.82
N MET A 16 -0.79 -10.19 -5.50
CA MET A 16 -0.52 -8.87 -4.92
C MET A 16 0.97 -8.57 -4.87
N ILE A 17 1.79 -9.58 -4.56
CA ILE A 17 3.26 -9.48 -4.59
C ILE A 17 3.71 -9.09 -6.01
N SER A 18 3.19 -9.77 -7.03
CA SER A 18 3.50 -9.48 -8.43
C SER A 18 3.14 -8.05 -8.83
N GLN A 19 2.01 -7.54 -8.36
CA GLN A 19 1.58 -6.15 -8.62
C GLN A 19 2.51 -5.11 -8.00
N VAL A 20 2.85 -5.25 -6.72
CA VAL A 20 3.72 -4.27 -6.05
C VAL A 20 5.16 -4.33 -6.57
N GLU A 21 5.67 -5.52 -6.86
CA GLU A 21 7.02 -5.68 -7.42
C GLU A 21 7.08 -5.21 -8.87
N GLY A 22 6.07 -5.50 -9.70
CA GLY A 22 5.98 -5.00 -11.07
C GLY A 22 6.01 -3.48 -11.11
N MET A 23 5.24 -2.82 -10.24
CA MET A 23 5.29 -1.36 -10.09
C MET A 23 6.67 -0.87 -9.64
N ALA A 24 7.24 -1.47 -8.60
CA ALA A 24 8.55 -1.04 -8.06
C ALA A 24 9.69 -1.19 -9.09
N ARG A 25 9.67 -2.28 -9.88
CA ARG A 25 10.61 -2.53 -10.97
C ARG A 25 10.44 -1.53 -12.10
N ALA A 26 9.20 -1.23 -12.50
CA ALA A 26 8.91 -0.23 -13.53
C ALA A 26 9.37 1.18 -13.12
N LEU A 27 9.26 1.52 -11.83
CA LEU A 27 9.76 2.77 -11.26
C LEU A 27 11.28 2.77 -10.97
N ASN A 28 11.97 1.64 -11.21
CA ASN A 28 13.40 1.45 -10.97
C ASN A 28 13.85 1.81 -9.54
N THR A 29 13.06 1.42 -8.55
CA THR A 29 13.33 1.69 -7.12
C THR A 29 14.04 0.52 -6.43
N GLU A 30 14.78 0.79 -5.36
CA GLU A 30 15.22 -0.25 -4.42
C GLU A 30 14.08 -0.53 -3.44
N PHE A 31 13.73 -1.80 -3.21
CA PHE A 31 12.54 -2.11 -2.42
C PHE A 31 12.71 -3.25 -1.43
N ASP A 32 12.06 -3.09 -0.28
CA ASP A 32 11.90 -4.10 0.75
C ASP A 32 10.44 -4.54 0.80
N HIS A 33 10.22 -5.86 0.79
CA HIS A 33 8.87 -6.42 0.84
C HIS A 33 8.46 -6.80 2.27
N LYS A 34 7.33 -6.29 2.74
CA LYS A 34 6.76 -6.61 4.06
C LYS A 34 5.34 -7.17 3.92
N ILE A 35 5.17 -8.37 4.48
CA ILE A 35 3.85 -9.01 4.58
C ILE A 35 3.14 -8.43 5.81
N VAL A 36 1.98 -7.82 5.56
CA VAL A 36 1.13 -7.24 6.56
C VAL A 36 0.25 -8.31 7.20
N ARG A 37 0.34 -8.41 8.52
CA ARG A 37 -0.57 -9.22 9.34
C ARG A 37 -1.32 -8.34 10.33
N LEU A 38 -2.65 -8.43 10.31
CA LEU A 38 -3.52 -7.73 11.25
C LEU A 38 -3.89 -8.65 12.41
N SER A 39 -4.00 -8.08 13.62
CA SER A 39 -4.46 -8.78 14.81
C SER A 39 -5.97 -9.03 14.74
N PHE A 40 -6.48 -10.02 15.48
CA PHE A 40 -7.92 -10.18 15.68
C PHE A 40 -8.43 -9.04 16.58
N PRO A 41 -9.59 -8.42 16.29
CA PRO A 41 -10.56 -8.75 15.24
C PRO A 41 -10.32 -8.04 13.89
N TRP A 42 -9.32 -7.17 13.80
CA TRP A 42 -9.09 -6.27 12.67
C TRP A 42 -8.77 -6.96 11.35
N ASN A 43 -8.30 -8.21 11.39
CA ASN A 43 -8.14 -9.06 10.21
C ASN A 43 -9.47 -9.40 9.51
N LEU A 44 -10.59 -9.40 10.24
CA LEU A 44 -11.94 -9.68 9.73
C LEU A 44 -12.70 -8.41 9.35
N VAL A 45 -12.34 -7.27 9.95
CA VAL A 45 -13.04 -6.00 9.73
C VAL A 45 -12.60 -5.34 8.41
N PRO A 46 -13.53 -4.78 7.60
CA PRO A 46 -13.18 -4.00 6.41
C PRO A 46 -12.37 -2.74 6.75
N PRO A 47 -11.45 -2.29 5.87
CA PRO A 47 -10.55 -1.16 6.15
C PRO A 47 -11.30 0.15 6.42
N LYS A 48 -12.53 0.31 5.90
CA LYS A 48 -13.40 1.46 6.18
C LYS A 48 -13.81 1.59 7.65
N LEU A 49 -13.86 0.48 8.39
CA LEU A 49 -14.26 0.42 9.80
C LEU A 49 -13.06 0.16 10.73
N THR A 50 -11.88 -0.11 10.17
CA THR A 50 -10.67 -0.39 10.94
C THR A 50 -10.02 0.94 11.36
N PRO A 51 -9.68 1.13 12.64
CA PRO A 51 -9.06 2.37 13.11
C PRO A 51 -7.65 2.52 12.53
N ILE A 52 -7.26 3.74 12.19
CA ILE A 52 -5.92 4.06 11.69
C ILE A 52 -4.98 4.17 12.89
N SER A 53 -4.55 3.01 13.41
CA SER A 53 -3.75 2.88 14.62
C SER A 53 -2.87 1.65 14.55
N GLU A 54 -1.73 1.67 15.26
CA GLU A 54 -0.83 0.52 15.36
C GLU A 54 -1.47 -0.69 16.06
N ILE A 55 -2.54 -0.49 16.83
CA ILE A 55 -3.21 -1.56 17.58
C ILE A 55 -3.74 -2.68 16.67
N ILE A 56 -3.98 -2.35 15.39
CA ILE A 56 -4.51 -3.29 14.41
C ILE A 56 -3.45 -4.28 13.89
N LEU A 57 -2.18 -4.01 14.18
CA LEU A 57 -1.05 -4.76 13.64
C LEU A 57 -0.73 -5.92 14.55
N LYS A 58 -0.56 -7.09 13.94
CA LYS A 58 0.01 -8.25 14.63
C LYS A 58 1.53 -8.09 14.75
N ASP A 59 2.16 -7.66 13.66
CA ASP A 59 3.60 -7.45 13.56
C ASP A 59 3.87 -5.95 13.35
N LYS A 60 4.67 -5.33 14.24
CA LYS A 60 5.02 -3.89 14.16
C LYS A 60 6.33 -3.61 13.42
N ILE A 61 6.92 -4.63 12.81
CA ILE A 61 8.30 -4.63 12.27
C ILE A 61 8.55 -3.47 11.30
N TYR A 62 7.62 -3.23 10.38
CA TYR A 62 7.80 -2.16 9.39
C TYR A 62 7.67 -0.74 9.98
N LEU A 63 7.13 -0.54 11.19
CA LEU A 63 7.07 0.80 11.80
C LEU A 63 8.43 1.26 12.32
N ILE A 64 9.34 0.31 12.59
CA ILE A 64 10.65 0.56 13.22
C ILE A 64 11.70 0.86 12.14
N GLU A 65 11.59 0.25 10.96
CA GLU A 65 12.56 0.38 9.87
C GLU A 65 12.34 1.62 8.97
N ASN A 66 11.25 2.37 9.18
CA ASN A 66 10.71 3.32 8.21
C ASN A 66 11.35 4.72 8.20
N GLU A 67 12.48 4.94 8.89
CA GLU A 67 13.12 6.28 8.89
C GLU A 67 13.72 6.67 7.53
N ILE A 68 13.94 5.73 6.60
CA ILE A 68 14.53 5.99 5.27
C ILE A 68 13.66 5.47 4.12
N THR A 69 12.34 5.62 4.21
CA THR A 69 11.42 5.25 3.10
C THR A 69 11.00 6.49 2.34
N ASP A 70 11.19 6.49 1.02
CA ASP A 70 10.77 7.57 0.13
C ASP A 70 9.39 7.28 -0.49
N LEU A 71 9.09 6.00 -0.75
CA LEU A 71 7.89 5.54 -1.45
C LEU A 71 7.26 4.33 -0.73
N ILE A 72 5.93 4.30 -0.64
CA ILE A 72 5.16 3.10 -0.27
C ILE A 72 4.35 2.64 -1.47
N ILE A 73 4.46 1.36 -1.82
CA ILE A 73 3.56 0.71 -2.77
C ILE A 73 2.81 -0.38 -2.02
N SER A 74 1.50 -0.22 -1.92
CA SER A 74 0.64 -1.14 -1.17
C SER A 74 -0.37 -1.82 -2.10
N CYS A 75 -0.73 -3.07 -1.82
CA CYS A 75 -1.74 -3.79 -2.58
C CYS A 75 -2.60 -4.66 -1.65
N GLY A 76 -3.91 -4.64 -1.89
CA GLY A 76 -4.88 -5.48 -1.20
C GLY A 76 -5.34 -4.95 0.16
N ARG A 77 -6.48 -5.48 0.61
CA ARG A 77 -7.28 -4.93 1.71
C ARG A 77 -6.52 -4.73 3.04
N LYS A 78 -5.67 -5.68 3.44
CA LYS A 78 -4.97 -5.60 4.74
C LYS A 78 -3.87 -4.54 4.76
N SER A 79 -3.31 -4.17 3.60
CA SER A 79 -2.25 -3.18 3.50
C SER A 79 -2.75 -1.73 3.53
N VAL A 80 -4.05 -1.51 3.29
CA VAL A 80 -4.69 -0.18 3.23
C VAL A 80 -4.38 0.64 4.47
N VAL A 81 -4.86 0.22 5.64
CA VAL A 81 -4.71 1.00 6.88
C VAL A 81 -3.25 1.17 7.31
N PRO A 82 -2.39 0.13 7.26
CA PRO A 82 -0.94 0.27 7.43
C PRO A 82 -0.29 1.34 6.56
N SER A 83 -0.58 1.36 5.26
CA SER A 83 -0.03 2.35 4.33
C SER A 83 -0.43 3.77 4.74
N ILE A 84 -1.69 3.96 5.13
CA ILE A 84 -2.20 5.26 5.59
C ILE A 84 -1.53 5.68 6.89
N LEU A 85 -1.37 4.75 7.83
CA LEU A 85 -0.72 5.01 9.11
C LEU A 85 0.73 5.51 8.91
N LEU A 86 1.49 4.86 8.03
CA LEU A 86 2.87 5.24 7.71
C LEU A 86 2.96 6.61 7.03
N LYS A 87 2.13 6.87 6.02
CA LYS A 87 2.03 8.18 5.36
C LYS A 87 1.66 9.30 6.35
N ARG A 88 0.79 9.01 7.33
CA ARG A 88 0.43 9.98 8.38
C ARG A 88 1.58 10.29 9.33
N LYS A 89 2.42 9.29 9.64
CA LYS A 89 3.63 9.49 10.46
C LYS A 89 4.68 10.33 9.74
N ASN A 90 4.83 10.12 8.43
CA ASN A 90 5.75 10.90 7.61
C ASN A 90 5.09 11.32 6.30
N LYS A 91 4.63 12.58 6.26
CA LYS A 91 3.95 13.15 5.08
C LYS A 91 4.83 13.23 3.83
N LYS A 92 6.16 13.17 3.98
CA LYS A 92 7.12 13.22 2.86
C LYS A 92 7.14 11.93 2.05
N ILE A 93 6.70 10.81 2.62
CA ILE A 93 6.61 9.53 1.91
C ILE A 93 5.58 9.65 0.80
N PHE A 94 5.93 9.33 -0.44
CA PHE A 94 4.93 9.21 -1.51
C PHE A 94 4.21 7.86 -1.39
N SER A 95 2.89 7.80 -1.57
CA SER A 95 2.12 6.56 -1.42
C SER A 95 1.30 6.22 -2.64
N ILE A 96 1.50 4.99 -3.13
CA ILE A 96 0.75 4.37 -4.21
C ILE A 96 -0.01 3.17 -3.63
N HIS A 97 -1.32 3.10 -3.86
CA HIS A 97 -2.12 1.92 -3.56
C HIS A 97 -2.62 1.27 -4.85
N ILE A 98 -2.47 -0.04 -4.96
CA ILE A 98 -2.98 -0.83 -6.08
C ILE A 98 -4.26 -1.54 -5.61
N GLN A 99 -5.30 -1.50 -6.47
CA GLN A 99 -6.69 -1.92 -6.23
C GLN A 99 -7.55 -0.86 -5.54
N ASP A 100 -8.86 -1.08 -5.48
CA ASP A 100 -9.78 -0.22 -4.74
C ASP A 100 -9.52 -0.30 -3.22
N PRO A 101 -9.09 0.81 -2.56
CA PRO A 101 -8.79 0.79 -1.14
C PRO A 101 -10.05 0.78 -0.24
N LYS A 102 -11.25 1.01 -0.81
CA LYS A 102 -12.55 1.09 -0.10
C LYS A 102 -12.57 2.11 1.05
N VAL A 103 -11.69 3.10 1.03
CA VAL A 103 -11.59 4.23 1.97
C VAL A 103 -11.40 5.54 1.20
N ASN A 104 -11.36 6.69 1.90
CA ASN A 104 -11.16 7.98 1.25
C ASN A 104 -9.84 8.02 0.45
N PHE A 105 -9.93 8.37 -0.84
CA PHE A 105 -8.80 8.35 -1.76
C PHE A 105 -7.71 9.36 -1.39
N LYS A 106 -8.06 10.44 -0.68
CA LYS A 106 -7.12 11.45 -0.18
C LYS A 106 -6.11 10.92 0.86
N ASN A 107 -6.27 9.68 1.31
CA ASN A 107 -5.26 9.04 2.15
C ASN A 107 -4.03 8.56 1.37
N PHE A 108 -4.10 8.54 0.03
CA PHE A 108 -3.03 8.12 -0.87
C PHE A 108 -2.64 9.25 -1.82
N ASP A 109 -1.37 9.31 -2.23
CA ASP A 109 -0.96 10.26 -3.26
C ASP A 109 -1.41 9.77 -4.65
N VAL A 110 -1.41 8.46 -4.89
CA VAL A 110 -1.93 7.82 -6.12
C VAL A 110 -2.64 6.49 -5.78
N ILE A 111 -3.74 6.21 -6.50
CA ILE A 111 -4.40 4.91 -6.52
C ILE A 111 -4.35 4.38 -7.94
N VAL A 112 -3.91 3.14 -8.13
CA VAL A 112 -3.94 2.45 -9.41
C VAL A 112 -4.92 1.29 -9.32
N ALA A 113 -5.99 1.34 -10.10
CA ALA A 113 -7.04 0.33 -10.03
C ALA A 113 -7.51 -0.11 -11.42
N PRO A 114 -7.95 -1.36 -11.59
CA PRO A 114 -8.50 -1.83 -12.85
C PRO A 114 -9.70 -0.99 -13.33
N GLU A 115 -9.82 -0.79 -14.64
CA GLU A 115 -10.94 -0.06 -15.25
C GLU A 115 -12.33 -0.58 -14.83
N HIS A 116 -12.48 -1.89 -14.60
CA HIS A 116 -13.74 -2.51 -14.20
C HIS A 116 -14.21 -2.13 -12.78
N ASP A 117 -13.33 -1.60 -11.93
CA ASP A 117 -13.70 -1.09 -10.60
C ASP A 117 -14.38 0.30 -10.68
N ASN A 118 -14.29 0.98 -11.82
CA ASN A 118 -14.94 2.27 -12.10
C ASN A 118 -14.69 3.36 -11.04
N LEU A 119 -13.46 3.41 -10.51
CA LEU A 119 -13.03 4.43 -9.55
C LEU A 119 -12.83 5.77 -10.25
N LYS A 120 -13.31 6.85 -9.61
CA LYS A 120 -13.16 8.23 -10.08
C LYS A 120 -12.59 9.10 -8.99
N GLY A 121 -11.46 9.73 -9.26
CA GLY A 121 -10.81 10.69 -8.37
C GLY A 121 -9.58 11.29 -9.01
N ASP A 122 -9.19 12.49 -8.57
CA ASP A 122 -8.06 13.23 -9.16
C ASP A 122 -6.72 12.50 -9.04
N ASN A 123 -6.61 11.59 -8.06
CA ASN A 123 -5.43 10.77 -7.81
C ASN A 123 -5.60 9.30 -8.23
N VAL A 124 -6.60 8.99 -9.06
CA VAL A 124 -6.87 7.63 -9.54
C VAL A 124 -6.34 7.46 -10.96
N ILE A 125 -5.54 6.43 -11.18
CA ILE A 125 -5.07 5.98 -12.49
C ILE A 125 -5.71 4.63 -12.79
N SER A 126 -6.45 4.55 -13.90
CA SER A 126 -7.05 3.29 -14.32
C SER A 126 -6.04 2.40 -15.07
N SER A 127 -6.01 1.11 -14.75
CA SER A 127 -5.20 0.11 -15.45
C SER A 127 -6.06 -0.83 -16.28
N LYS A 128 -5.52 -1.27 -17.43
CA LYS A 128 -6.06 -2.40 -18.19
C LYS A 128 -5.48 -3.69 -17.64
N GLY A 129 -6.28 -4.41 -16.86
CA GLY A 129 -5.84 -5.61 -16.14
C GLY A 129 -4.96 -5.29 -14.93
N ALA A 130 -4.24 -6.30 -14.45
CA ALA A 130 -3.36 -6.19 -13.29
C ALA A 130 -1.92 -5.87 -13.72
N ILE A 131 -1.24 -5.05 -12.91
CA ILE A 131 0.19 -4.79 -13.04
C ILE A 131 0.95 -6.08 -12.71
N HIS A 132 1.99 -6.40 -13.47
CA HIS A 132 2.87 -7.55 -13.17
C HIS A 132 4.29 -7.28 -13.68
N TYR A 133 5.23 -8.13 -13.28
CA TYR A 133 6.64 -8.11 -13.71
C TYR A 133 6.94 -9.21 -14.72
#